data_AF-A0AAJ8N1B1-F1
#
_entry.id   AF-A0AAJ8N1B1-F1
#
_cell.length_a   1.000
_cell.length_b   1.000
_cell.length_c   1.000
_cell.angle_alpha   90.00
_cell.angle_beta   90.00
_cell.angle_gamma   90.00
#
_symmetry.space_group_name_H-M   'P 1'
#
loop_
_entity.id
_entity.type
_entity.pdbx_description
1 polymer ?
#
loop_
_entity_poly.entity_id
_entity_poly.type
_entity_poly.pdbx_seq_one_letter_code
_entity_poly.pdbx_strand_id
1 'polypeptide(L)'
;MKSVYTLFACAGLITLSACSDNSGEPESDQNETSMAQTNENLSAQLEAERERTKELEEAEKELREENLELKNDILTYKQESLDRRQEFNEQMESREELHSMALEFFRVMHERDYSQLDELTADGIDIVEDEELLVIHEDKSSRSFHLMQLDQNHFTSRRSLDWDEDKAVSEYSFYRAGEEELTLSGVVEVAFEQRNSDWYVSSIQYVN
;
A
#
# COMPACT_ATOMS: atom_id res chain seq x y z
N MET A 1 35.25 20.47 -47.27
CA MET A 1 34.42 21.68 -47.07
C MET A 1 34.35 21.88 -45.55
N LYS A 2 35.23 22.68 -44.93
CA LYS A 2 35.20 24.16 -44.81
C LYS A 2 33.81 24.63 -44.34
N SER A 3 33.60 25.34 -43.23
CA SER A 3 34.51 26.17 -42.45
C SER A 3 34.01 26.34 -41.01
N VAL A 4 34.99 26.41 -40.11
CA VAL A 4 34.93 27.03 -38.78
C VAL A 4 34.74 28.55 -38.96
N TYR A 5 33.89 29.16 -38.14
CA TYR A 5 33.78 30.62 -37.98
C TYR A 5 34.13 30.92 -36.51
N THR A 6 35.39 31.24 -36.23
CA THR A 6 35.96 32.60 -36.05
C THR A 6 35.71 33.22 -34.67
N LEU A 7 36.69 32.97 -33.80
CA LEU A 7 37.23 33.87 -32.78
C LEU A 7 37.90 35.07 -33.47
N PHE A 8 37.58 36.32 -33.10
CA PHE A 8 38.43 37.55 -33.19
C PHE A 8 37.62 38.68 -32.51
N ALA A 9 37.92 39.04 -31.26
CA ALA A 9 38.86 40.08 -30.83
C ALA A 9 38.40 41.51 -31.16
N CYS A 10 38.20 42.32 -30.11
CA CYS A 10 38.49 43.75 -30.12
C CYS A 10 38.83 44.21 -28.70
N ALA A 11 40.13 44.33 -28.46
CA ALA A 11 40.72 45.09 -27.38
C ALA A 11 40.54 46.61 -27.61
N GLY A 12 40.48 47.37 -26.53
CA GLY A 12 40.51 48.84 -26.49
C GLY A 12 40.03 49.31 -25.11
N LEU A 13 40.84 49.31 -24.06
CA LEU A 13 41.90 50.30 -23.80
C LEU A 13 41.46 51.73 -24.19
N ILE A 14 40.73 52.38 -23.30
CA ILE A 14 40.78 53.85 -23.17
C ILE A 14 41.60 54.13 -21.91
N THR A 15 42.88 54.40 -22.14
CA THR A 15 43.81 55.04 -21.23
C THR A 15 43.61 56.56 -21.22
N LEU A 16 43.82 57.14 -20.03
CA LEU A 16 44.44 58.46 -19.81
C LEU A 16 43.69 59.72 -20.33
N SER A 17 42.92 60.35 -19.43
CA SER A 17 43.02 61.80 -19.20
C SER A 17 43.74 61.96 -17.85
N ALA A 18 45.04 62.20 -17.85
CA ALA A 18 45.66 63.54 -17.90
C ALA A 18 45.34 64.37 -16.65
N CYS A 19 46.28 64.31 -15.70
CA CYS A 19 46.49 65.29 -14.65
C CYS A 19 46.44 66.72 -15.23
N SER A 20 45.46 67.50 -14.83
CA SER A 20 45.57 68.95 -14.81
C SER A 20 46.16 69.31 -13.45
N ASP A 21 47.44 69.69 -13.47
CA ASP A 21 48.16 70.24 -12.33
C ASP A 21 47.50 71.56 -11.91
N ASN A 22 46.96 71.62 -10.69
CA ASN A 22 46.67 72.88 -10.02
C ASN A 22 47.25 72.80 -8.62
N SER A 23 48.45 73.38 -8.52
CA SER A 23 49.20 73.67 -7.32
C SER A 23 48.33 74.30 -6.21
N GLY A 24 48.31 73.63 -5.06
CA GLY A 24 47.72 74.12 -3.81
C GLY A 24 47.94 73.11 -2.69
N GLU A 25 49.15 73.07 -2.13
CA GLU A 25 49.34 72.55 -0.77
C GLU A 25 48.90 73.61 0.26
N PRO A 26 48.56 73.25 1.51
CA PRO A 26 48.16 71.94 2.03
C PRO A 26 46.85 72.05 2.85
N GLU A 27 45.91 71.10 2.71
CA GLU A 27 44.92 70.86 3.77
C GLU A 27 44.98 69.40 4.20
N SER A 28 45.72 69.17 5.28
CA SER A 28 45.93 67.88 5.91
C SER A 28 44.83 67.49 6.90
N ASP A 29 43.58 67.98 6.76
CA ASP A 29 42.53 67.76 7.78
C ASP A 29 41.21 67.13 7.24
N GLN A 30 41.10 66.82 5.95
CA GLN A 30 39.88 66.18 5.39
C GLN A 30 40.01 64.68 5.09
N ASN A 31 41.22 64.12 5.17
CA ASN A 31 41.47 62.73 4.77
C ASN A 31 41.17 61.73 5.91
N GLU A 32 41.35 62.12 7.17
CA GLU A 32 41.05 61.26 8.33
C GLU A 32 39.55 61.08 8.55
N THR A 33 38.73 62.09 8.29
CA THR A 33 37.26 62.00 8.42
C THR A 33 36.63 61.14 7.33
N SER A 34 37.13 61.21 6.09
CA SER A 34 36.72 60.33 4.99
C SER A 34 37.14 58.87 5.22
N MET A 35 38.37 58.63 5.71
CA MET A 35 38.84 57.29 6.03
C MET A 35 38.15 56.70 7.28
N ALA A 36 37.89 57.51 8.31
CA ALA A 36 37.14 57.08 9.49
C ALA A 36 35.70 56.71 9.13
N GLN A 37 34.99 57.52 8.34
CA GLN A 37 33.65 57.18 7.84
C GLN A 37 33.64 55.92 6.95
N THR A 38 34.68 55.72 6.15
CA THR A 38 34.80 54.53 5.31
C THR A 38 35.04 53.27 6.15
N ASN A 39 35.88 53.36 7.18
CA ASN A 39 36.10 52.27 8.13
C ASN A 39 34.85 51.95 8.95
N GLU A 40 34.12 52.97 9.39
CA GLU A 40 32.88 52.81 10.15
C GLU A 40 31.78 52.16 9.28
N ASN A 41 31.64 52.57 8.01
CA ASN A 41 30.75 51.92 7.05
C ASN A 41 31.17 50.49 6.71
N LEU A 42 32.47 50.22 6.56
CA LEU A 42 32.98 48.86 6.32
C LEU A 42 32.73 47.97 7.54
N SER A 43 32.92 48.49 8.76
CA SER A 43 32.61 47.77 9.98
C SER A 43 31.11 47.49 10.11
N ALA A 44 30.26 48.46 9.75
CA ALA A 44 28.81 48.29 9.75
C ALA A 44 28.34 47.26 8.71
N GLN A 45 28.92 47.27 7.51
CA GLN A 45 28.64 46.26 6.47
C GLN A 45 29.12 44.87 6.89
N LEU A 46 30.29 44.78 7.50
CA LEU A 46 30.85 43.52 7.96
C LEU A 46 30.04 42.94 9.13
N GLU A 47 29.53 43.78 10.02
CA GLU A 47 28.62 43.35 11.07
C GLU A 47 27.25 42.93 10.51
N ALA A 48 26.71 43.67 9.53
CA ALA A 48 25.47 43.28 8.86
C ALA A 48 25.59 41.93 8.11
N GLU A 49 26.73 41.66 7.45
CA GLU A 49 26.98 40.36 6.81
C GLU A 49 27.18 39.24 7.84
N ARG A 50 27.75 39.52 9.01
CA ARG A 50 27.85 38.54 10.10
C ARG A 50 26.48 38.20 10.68
N GLU A 51 25.63 39.20 10.90
CA GLU A 51 24.24 39.00 11.34
C GLU A 51 23.49 38.15 10.32
N ARG A 52 23.58 38.51 9.03
CA ARG A 52 22.97 37.77 7.92
C ARG A 52 23.48 36.33 7.82
N THR A 53 24.77 36.11 8.04
CA THR A 53 25.35 34.75 8.04
C THR A 53 24.75 33.91 9.15
N LYS A 54 24.59 34.47 10.36
CA LYS A 54 23.94 33.76 11.48
C LYS A 54 22.48 33.43 11.19
N GLU A 55 21.72 34.38 10.66
CA GLU A 55 20.32 34.15 10.27
C GLU A 55 20.21 33.02 9.23
N LEU A 56 21.13 32.99 8.25
CA LEU A 56 21.17 31.93 7.24
C LEU A 56 21.58 30.57 7.83
N GLU A 57 22.52 30.53 8.77
CA GLU A 57 22.92 29.30 9.46
C GLU A 57 21.78 28.74 10.33
N GLU A 58 21.03 29.61 11.02
CA GLU A 58 19.84 29.23 11.80
C GLU A 58 18.74 28.69 10.88
N ALA A 59 18.43 29.39 9.78
CA ALA A 59 17.45 28.94 8.80
C ALA A 59 17.87 27.62 8.13
N GLU A 60 19.16 27.43 7.83
CA GLU A 60 19.67 26.17 7.27
C GLU A 60 19.50 25.02 8.26
N LYS A 61 19.73 25.28 9.55
CA LYS A 61 19.55 24.29 10.61
C LYS A 61 18.08 23.90 10.76
N GLU A 62 17.18 24.88 10.81
CA GLU A 62 15.72 24.64 10.88
C GLU A 62 15.24 23.81 9.68
N LEU A 63 15.64 24.18 8.47
CA LEU A 63 15.30 23.43 7.25
C LEU A 63 15.83 22.00 7.27
N ARG A 64 17.01 21.75 7.85
CA ARG A 64 17.56 20.40 8.00
C ARG A 64 16.76 19.57 9.00
N GLU A 65 16.34 20.17 10.11
CA GLU A 65 15.53 19.51 11.13
C GLU A 65 14.14 19.16 10.55
N GLU A 66 13.49 20.11 9.89
CA GLU A 66 12.21 19.89 9.19
C GLU A 66 12.34 18.81 8.11
N ASN A 67 13.42 18.83 7.32
CA ASN A 67 13.64 17.80 6.30
C ASN A 67 13.78 16.39 6.90
N LEU A 68 14.44 16.29 8.06
CA LEU A 68 14.63 15.02 8.75
C LEU A 68 13.32 14.50 9.33
N GLU A 69 12.50 15.39 9.91
CA GLU A 69 11.15 15.07 10.38
C GLU A 69 10.26 14.57 9.23
N LEU A 70 10.16 15.35 8.14
CA LEU A 70 9.39 14.98 6.96
C LEU A 70 9.86 13.66 6.34
N LYS A 71 11.17 13.40 6.34
CA LYS A 71 11.71 12.13 5.86
C LYS A 71 11.25 10.96 6.73
N ASN A 72 11.25 11.13 8.05
CA ASN A 72 10.74 10.10 8.96
C ASN A 72 9.25 9.87 8.73
N ASP A 73 8.45 10.93 8.60
CA ASP A 73 7.03 10.81 8.31
C ASP A 73 6.78 10.04 7.01
N ILE A 74 7.49 10.39 5.93
CA ILE A 74 7.39 9.68 4.65
C ILE A 74 7.75 8.19 4.80
N LEU A 75 8.75 7.86 5.60
CA LEU A 75 9.13 6.46 5.85
C LEU A 75 8.04 5.73 6.62
N THR A 76 7.47 6.35 7.66
CA THR A 76 6.36 5.80 8.43
C THR A 76 5.13 5.55 7.54
N TYR A 77 4.70 6.53 6.76
CA TYR A 77 3.58 6.37 5.82
C TYR A 77 3.83 5.27 4.78
N LYS A 78 5.06 5.13 4.30
CA LYS A 78 5.42 4.05 3.38
C LYS A 78 5.30 2.68 4.06
N GLN A 79 5.76 2.56 5.30
CA GLN A 79 5.66 1.31 6.05
C GLN A 79 4.20 0.94 6.29
N GLU A 80 3.38 1.87 6.80
CA GLU A 80 1.95 1.64 6.98
C GLU A 80 1.24 1.25 5.68
N SER A 81 1.62 1.86 4.56
CA SER A 81 1.07 1.51 3.25
C SER A 81 1.49 0.12 2.78
N LEU A 82 2.69 -0.34 3.14
CA LEU A 82 3.17 -1.69 2.82
C LEU A 82 2.44 -2.72 3.68
N ASP A 83 2.31 -2.46 4.98
CA ASP A 83 1.64 -3.35 5.93
C ASP A 83 0.17 -3.55 5.52
N ARG A 84 -0.58 -2.47 5.25
CA ARG A 84 -1.97 -2.56 4.75
C ARG A 84 -2.08 -3.33 3.43
N ARG A 85 -1.09 -3.20 2.55
CA ARG A 85 -1.09 -3.91 1.27
C ARG A 85 -0.82 -5.40 1.48
N GLN A 86 0.07 -5.74 2.41
CA GLN A 86 0.35 -7.12 2.76
C GLN A 86 -0.90 -7.77 3.39
N GLU A 87 -1.51 -7.12 4.38
CA GLU A 87 -2.77 -7.58 5.00
C GLU A 87 -3.87 -7.80 3.95
N PHE A 88 -4.01 -6.87 3.00
CA PHE A 88 -4.98 -7.01 1.91
C PHE A 88 -4.68 -8.21 1.00
N ASN A 89 -3.41 -8.45 0.68
CA ASN A 89 -3.01 -9.58 -0.16
C ASN A 89 -3.26 -10.90 0.55
N GLU A 90 -2.88 -11.01 1.83
CA GLU A 90 -3.12 -12.20 2.67
C GLU A 90 -4.62 -12.49 2.76
N GLN A 91 -5.45 -11.46 2.99
CA GLN A 91 -6.90 -11.62 2.97
C GLN A 91 -7.43 -12.09 1.62
N MET A 92 -6.88 -11.60 0.50
CA MET A 92 -7.30 -12.03 -0.84
C MET A 92 -6.90 -13.48 -1.13
N GLU A 93 -5.71 -13.89 -0.69
CA GLU A 93 -5.24 -15.27 -0.83
C GLU A 93 -6.14 -16.24 -0.05
N SER A 94 -6.40 -15.97 1.23
CA SER A 94 -7.31 -16.78 2.05
C SER A 94 -8.73 -16.82 1.46
N ARG A 95 -9.20 -15.72 0.86
CA ARG A 95 -10.51 -15.66 0.19
C ARG A 95 -10.61 -16.59 -1.02
N GLU A 96 -9.54 -16.71 -1.79
CA GLU A 96 -9.50 -17.61 -2.95
C GLU A 96 -9.28 -19.05 -2.52
N GLU A 97 -8.52 -19.28 -1.44
CA GLU A 97 -8.35 -20.60 -0.82
C GLU A 97 -9.69 -21.15 -0.32
N LEU A 98 -10.42 -20.39 0.50
CA LEU A 98 -11.76 -20.75 0.98
C LEU A 98 -12.74 -21.01 -0.17
N HIS A 99 -12.65 -20.21 -1.24
CA HIS A 99 -13.49 -20.42 -2.42
C HIS A 99 -13.16 -21.72 -3.14
N SER A 100 -11.88 -21.98 -3.37
CA SER A 100 -11.39 -23.17 -4.04
C SER A 100 -11.73 -24.42 -3.24
N MET A 101 -11.55 -24.37 -1.91
CA MET A 101 -11.93 -25.45 -1.00
C MET A 101 -13.45 -25.71 -1.03
N ALA A 102 -14.29 -24.66 -1.05
CA ALA A 102 -15.73 -24.86 -1.15
C ALA A 102 -16.15 -25.54 -2.47
N LEU A 103 -15.56 -25.11 -3.59
CA LEU A 103 -15.81 -25.72 -4.89
C LEU A 103 -15.35 -27.19 -4.92
N GLU A 104 -14.18 -27.46 -4.33
CA GLU A 104 -13.66 -28.81 -4.20
C GLU A 104 -14.58 -29.67 -3.34
N PHE A 105 -14.99 -29.17 -2.18
CA PHE A 105 -15.94 -29.85 -1.31
C PHE A 105 -17.25 -30.18 -2.04
N PHE A 106 -17.81 -29.26 -2.82
CA PHE A 106 -19.00 -29.53 -3.64
C PHE A 106 -18.75 -30.57 -4.74
N ARG A 107 -17.58 -30.54 -5.39
CA ARG A 107 -17.18 -31.51 -6.41
C ARG A 107 -17.06 -32.92 -5.80
N VAL A 108 -16.36 -33.03 -4.68
CA VAL A 108 -16.13 -34.29 -3.98
C VAL A 108 -17.47 -34.87 -3.47
N MET A 109 -18.37 -34.05 -2.94
CA MET A 109 -19.74 -34.49 -2.60
C MET A 109 -20.51 -35.04 -3.80
N HIS A 110 -20.40 -34.37 -4.96
CA HIS A 110 -21.03 -34.83 -6.19
C HIS A 110 -20.47 -36.17 -6.68
N GLU A 111 -19.15 -36.35 -6.57
CA GLU A 111 -18.42 -37.55 -6.98
C GLU A 111 -18.54 -38.72 -5.99
N ARG A 112 -19.07 -38.47 -4.77
CA ARG A 112 -19.16 -39.45 -3.68
C ARG A 112 -17.80 -40.01 -3.27
N ASP A 113 -16.75 -39.18 -3.28
CA ASP A 113 -15.44 -39.57 -2.78
C ASP A 113 -15.36 -39.28 -1.26
N TYR A 114 -15.77 -40.28 -0.47
CA TYR A 114 -15.84 -40.16 0.99
C TYR A 114 -14.48 -39.95 1.66
N SER A 115 -13.41 -40.46 1.07
CA SER A 115 -12.05 -40.28 1.61
C SER A 115 -11.62 -38.82 1.51
N GLN A 116 -11.86 -38.20 0.35
CA GLN A 116 -11.56 -36.77 0.18
C GLN A 116 -12.53 -35.89 0.98
N LEU A 117 -13.79 -36.30 1.18
CA LEU A 117 -14.70 -35.55 2.06
C LEU A 117 -14.16 -35.51 3.49
N ASP A 118 -13.70 -36.64 4.02
CA ASP A 118 -13.15 -36.74 5.37
C ASP A 118 -11.94 -35.80 5.56
N GLU A 119 -11.06 -35.72 4.55
CA GLU A 119 -9.90 -34.82 4.55
C GLU A 119 -10.28 -33.32 4.52
N LEU A 120 -11.42 -32.97 3.92
CA LEU A 120 -11.88 -31.59 3.79
C LEU A 120 -12.76 -31.15 4.96
N THR A 121 -13.28 -32.07 5.76
CA THR A 121 -14.18 -31.79 6.87
C THR A 121 -13.46 -31.76 8.22
N ALA A 122 -13.98 -30.95 9.14
CA ALA A 122 -13.53 -30.92 10.52
C ALA A 122 -14.05 -32.13 11.32
N ASP A 123 -13.41 -32.47 12.44
CA ASP A 123 -13.78 -33.59 13.34
C ASP A 123 -15.25 -33.59 13.84
N GLY A 124 -15.98 -32.49 13.67
CA GLY A 124 -17.39 -32.36 14.04
C GLY A 124 -18.38 -32.86 12.98
N ILE A 125 -17.91 -33.40 11.85
CA ILE A 125 -18.73 -33.92 10.77
C ILE A 125 -18.46 -35.42 10.58
N ASP A 126 -19.48 -36.25 10.73
CA ASP A 126 -19.43 -37.66 10.37
C ASP A 126 -20.02 -37.88 8.97
N ILE A 127 -19.35 -38.66 8.13
CA ILE A 127 -19.85 -39.05 6.81
C ILE A 127 -20.52 -40.42 6.90
N VAL A 128 -21.82 -40.49 6.61
CA VAL A 128 -22.59 -41.74 6.61
C VAL A 128 -22.77 -42.20 5.16
N GLU A 129 -21.84 -43.03 4.69
CA GLU A 129 -21.76 -43.46 3.28
C GLU A 129 -23.05 -44.17 2.80
N ASP A 130 -23.61 -45.05 3.63
CA ASP A 130 -24.81 -45.83 3.29
C ASP A 130 -26.05 -44.97 3.04
N GLU A 131 -26.12 -43.79 3.67
CA GLU A 131 -27.26 -42.87 3.60
C GLU A 131 -26.96 -41.61 2.78
N GLU A 132 -25.77 -41.51 2.19
CA GLU A 132 -25.30 -40.35 1.42
C GLU A 132 -25.53 -39.01 2.17
N LEU A 133 -25.15 -38.95 3.45
CA LEU A 133 -25.34 -37.76 4.27
C LEU A 133 -24.13 -37.41 5.14
N LEU A 134 -24.02 -36.13 5.45
CA LEU A 134 -23.12 -35.56 6.45
C LEU A 134 -23.90 -35.33 7.73
N VAL A 135 -23.45 -35.86 8.86
CA VAL A 135 -23.97 -35.56 10.19
C VAL A 135 -23.06 -34.54 10.84
N ILE A 136 -23.54 -33.32 10.99
CA ILE A 136 -22.81 -32.24 11.66
C ILE A 136 -23.24 -32.20 13.13
N HIS A 137 -22.28 -32.34 14.04
CA HIS A 137 -22.48 -32.27 15.48
C HIS A 137 -22.18 -30.87 16.00
N GLU A 138 -23.22 -30.19 16.45
CA GLU A 138 -23.12 -28.96 17.22
C GLU A 138 -23.37 -29.27 18.70
N ASP A 139 -22.83 -28.47 19.62
CA ASP A 139 -22.77 -28.73 21.08
C ASP A 139 -23.98 -29.44 21.72
N LYS A 140 -25.20 -29.16 21.24
CA LYS A 140 -26.46 -29.70 21.78
C LYS A 140 -27.40 -30.26 20.72
N SER A 141 -26.99 -30.33 19.46
CA SER A 141 -27.83 -30.78 18.36
C SER A 141 -27.00 -31.38 17.25
N SER A 142 -27.52 -32.44 16.63
CA SER A 142 -27.01 -32.91 15.35
C SER A 142 -27.94 -32.47 14.23
N ARG A 143 -27.37 -32.13 13.09
CA ARG A 143 -28.09 -31.86 11.84
C ARG A 143 -27.52 -32.72 10.74
N SER A 144 -28.37 -33.15 9.82
CA SER A 144 -27.92 -33.89 8.64
C SER A 144 -28.04 -33.04 7.39
N PHE A 145 -27.07 -33.19 6.51
CA PHE A 145 -27.06 -32.59 5.19
C PHE A 145 -26.88 -33.70 4.15
N HIS A 146 -27.84 -33.82 3.22
CA HIS A 146 -27.74 -34.83 2.16
C HIS A 146 -26.71 -34.40 1.13
N LEU A 147 -25.85 -35.32 0.70
CA LEU A 147 -24.84 -35.04 -0.31
C LEU A 147 -25.49 -34.48 -1.58
N MET A 148 -24.93 -33.37 -2.06
CA MET A 148 -25.49 -32.70 -3.22
C MET A 148 -25.14 -33.44 -4.51
N GLN A 149 -26.16 -33.81 -5.27
CA GLN A 149 -25.97 -34.28 -6.63
C GLN A 149 -26.15 -33.13 -7.61
N LEU A 150 -25.03 -32.49 -7.97
CA LEU A 150 -25.00 -31.47 -9.01
C LEU A 150 -25.08 -32.13 -10.39
N ASP A 151 -26.23 -32.10 -11.07
CA ASP A 151 -26.31 -32.52 -12.47
C ASP A 151 -25.35 -31.68 -13.36
N GLN A 152 -25.00 -32.18 -14.55
CA GLN A 152 -23.97 -31.62 -15.46
C GLN A 152 -24.11 -30.12 -15.84
N ASN A 153 -25.19 -29.45 -15.46
CA ASN A 153 -25.50 -28.07 -15.83
C ASN A 153 -25.67 -27.12 -14.63
N HIS A 154 -24.98 -27.35 -13.50
CA HIS A 154 -24.99 -26.42 -12.37
C HIS A 154 -23.83 -25.41 -12.42
N PHE A 155 -24.16 -24.13 -12.25
CA PHE A 155 -23.22 -23.03 -12.04
C PHE A 155 -23.27 -22.61 -10.57
N THR A 156 -22.11 -22.55 -9.92
CA THR A 156 -21.98 -22.14 -8.52
C THR A 156 -21.42 -20.72 -8.45
N SER A 157 -22.04 -19.87 -7.63
CA SER A 157 -21.61 -18.49 -7.42
C SER A 157 -21.56 -18.16 -5.93
N ARG A 158 -20.45 -17.58 -5.46
CA ARG A 158 -20.34 -17.07 -4.10
C ARG A 158 -21.14 -15.78 -3.96
N ARG A 159 -22.07 -15.73 -2.99
CA ARG A 159 -22.89 -14.54 -2.69
C ARG A 159 -22.23 -13.63 -1.66
N SER A 160 -21.70 -14.25 -0.59
CA SER A 160 -21.14 -13.56 0.56
C SER A 160 -20.00 -14.38 1.15
N LEU A 161 -19.15 -13.67 1.87
CA LEU A 161 -18.14 -14.24 2.75
C LEU A 161 -18.05 -13.32 3.95
N ASP A 162 -18.40 -13.86 5.11
CA ASP A 162 -18.09 -13.29 6.41
C ASP A 162 -16.87 -14.01 6.97
N TRP A 163 -15.95 -13.27 7.56
CA TRP A 163 -14.67 -13.81 8.01
C TRP A 163 -14.27 -13.15 9.32
N ASP A 164 -13.92 -13.99 10.29
CA ASP A 164 -13.51 -13.62 11.64
C ASP A 164 -12.35 -14.53 12.07
N GLU A 165 -11.12 -14.03 11.90
CA GLU A 165 -9.86 -14.70 12.26
C GLU A 165 -9.80 -16.18 11.81
N ASP A 166 -10.13 -17.10 12.72
CA ASP A 166 -10.08 -18.55 12.57
C ASP A 166 -11.37 -19.17 12.01
N LYS A 167 -12.37 -18.35 11.70
CA LYS A 167 -13.68 -18.78 11.20
C LYS A 167 -14.09 -18.01 9.97
N ALA A 168 -14.76 -18.69 9.06
CA ALA A 168 -15.36 -18.05 7.90
C ALA A 168 -16.72 -18.66 7.61
N VAL A 169 -17.65 -17.86 7.10
CA VAL A 169 -18.96 -18.31 6.63
C VAL A 169 -19.18 -17.76 5.23
N SER A 170 -19.46 -18.65 4.27
CA SER A 170 -19.70 -18.25 2.88
C SER A 170 -20.99 -18.84 2.35
N GLU A 171 -21.79 -17.99 1.71
CA GLU A 171 -22.98 -18.43 0.99
C GLU A 171 -22.69 -18.67 -0.48
N TYR A 172 -23.22 -19.77 -1.01
CA TYR A 172 -23.12 -20.19 -2.40
C TYR A 172 -24.51 -20.38 -3.00
N SER A 173 -24.74 -19.74 -4.14
CA SER A 173 -25.92 -19.97 -4.98
C SER A 173 -25.59 -21.01 -6.05
N PHE A 174 -26.50 -21.97 -6.22
CA PHE A 174 -26.46 -22.93 -7.31
C PHE A 174 -27.52 -22.58 -8.34
N TYR A 175 -27.11 -22.44 -9.60
CA TYR A 175 -27.99 -22.17 -10.73
C TYR A 175 -27.99 -23.35 -11.67
N ARG A 176 -29.15 -23.75 -12.15
CA ARG A 176 -29.29 -24.74 -13.22
C ARG A 176 -29.40 -24.01 -14.55
N ALA A 177 -28.56 -24.38 -15.51
CA ALA A 177 -28.67 -23.90 -16.88
C ALA A 177 -29.76 -24.67 -17.63
N GLY A 178 -30.83 -23.95 -18.00
CA GLY A 178 -31.82 -24.38 -18.97
C GLY A 178 -31.46 -23.91 -20.39
N GLU A 179 -32.33 -24.19 -21.35
CA GLU A 179 -32.11 -23.79 -22.76
C GLU A 179 -32.11 -22.27 -22.95
N GLU A 180 -32.91 -21.54 -22.17
CA GLU A 180 -33.10 -20.09 -22.34
C GLU A 180 -32.82 -19.26 -21.07
N GLU A 181 -32.73 -19.89 -19.88
CA GLU A 181 -32.57 -19.18 -18.61
C GLU A 181 -31.74 -19.95 -17.56
N LEU A 182 -31.18 -19.20 -16.61
CA LEU A 182 -30.54 -19.73 -15.40
C LEU A 182 -31.55 -19.70 -14.25
N THR A 183 -31.89 -20.86 -13.71
CA THR A 183 -32.82 -20.97 -12.58
C THR A 183 -32.05 -21.22 -11.29
N LEU A 184 -32.27 -20.40 -10.26
CA LEU A 184 -31.72 -20.66 -8.93
C LEU A 184 -32.29 -21.98 -8.38
N SER A 185 -31.42 -22.94 -8.12
CA SER A 185 -31.76 -24.27 -7.60
C SER A 185 -31.68 -24.33 -6.09
N GLY A 186 -30.82 -23.52 -5.47
CA GLY A 186 -30.69 -23.45 -4.02
C GLY A 186 -29.56 -22.54 -3.59
N VAL A 187 -29.55 -22.23 -2.30
CA VAL A 187 -28.49 -21.49 -1.64
C VAL A 187 -28.01 -22.32 -0.45
N VAL A 188 -26.70 -22.45 -0.34
CA VAL A 188 -26.04 -23.19 0.73
C VAL A 188 -25.07 -22.27 1.44
N GLU A 189 -25.10 -22.31 2.75
CA GLU A 189 -24.09 -21.68 3.60
C GLU A 189 -23.09 -22.75 4.03
N VAL A 190 -21.80 -22.44 3.87
CA VAL A 190 -20.69 -23.27 4.30
C VAL A 190 -19.89 -22.50 5.34
N ALA A 191 -19.72 -23.11 6.51
CA ALA A 191 -18.85 -22.59 7.55
C ALA A 191 -17.51 -23.33 7.51
N PHE A 192 -16.45 -22.58 7.72
CA PHE A 192 -15.08 -23.03 7.74
C PHE A 192 -14.44 -22.67 9.08
N GLU A 193 -13.52 -23.52 9.51
CA GLU A 193 -12.66 -23.25 10.66
C GLU A 193 -11.21 -23.56 10.32
N GLN A 194 -10.30 -22.74 10.87
CA GLN A 194 -8.88 -22.90 10.66
C GLN A 194 -8.27 -23.71 11.80
N ARG A 195 -7.50 -24.74 11.46
CA ARG A 195 -6.75 -25.58 12.40
C ARG A 195 -5.32 -25.75 11.91
N ASN A 196 -4.34 -25.38 12.72
CA ASN A 196 -2.92 -25.47 12.38
C ASN A 196 -2.56 -24.80 11.02
N SER A 197 -3.19 -23.66 10.73
CA SER A 197 -3.07 -22.90 9.47
C SER A 197 -3.82 -23.46 8.25
N ASP A 198 -4.40 -24.66 8.33
CA ASP A 198 -5.22 -25.22 7.25
C ASP A 198 -6.71 -24.99 7.53
N TRP A 199 -7.49 -24.77 6.48
CA TRP A 199 -8.95 -24.60 6.57
C TRP A 199 -9.69 -25.92 6.40
N TYR A 200 -10.78 -26.08 7.15
CA TYR A 200 -11.66 -27.25 7.08
C TYR A 200 -13.11 -26.80 7.07
N VAL A 201 -13.98 -27.58 6.41
CA VAL A 201 -15.42 -27.38 6.45
C VAL A 201 -15.94 -27.87 7.81
N SER A 202 -16.45 -26.94 8.62
CA SER A 202 -17.02 -27.24 9.93
C SER A 202 -18.54 -27.37 9.90
N SER A 203 -19.18 -26.82 8.87
CA SER A 203 -20.63 -26.88 8.76
C SER A 203 -21.15 -26.60 7.37
N ILE A 204 -22.30 -27.16 7.04
CA ILE A 204 -23.05 -26.87 5.81
C ILE A 204 -24.56 -26.88 6.07
N GLN A 205 -25.28 -25.93 5.50
CA GLN A 205 -26.74 -25.85 5.60
C GLN A 205 -27.41 -25.17 4.40
N TYR A 206 -28.67 -25.52 4.14
CA TYR A 206 -29.49 -24.78 3.17
C TYR A 206 -29.95 -23.44 3.76
N VAL A 207 -29.85 -22.38 2.97
CA VAL A 207 -30.37 -21.05 3.30
C VAL A 207 -31.77 -20.93 2.69
N ASN A 208 -32.78 -20.71 3.52
CA ASN A 208 -34.18 -20.49 3.11
C ASN A 208 -34.49 -19.00 2.89
#